data_AF-A0A520F4B0-F1
#
_entry.id   AF-A0A520F4B0-F1
#
_cell.length_a   1.000
_cell.length_b   1.000
_cell.length_c   1.000
_cell.angle_alpha   90.00
_cell.angle_beta   90.00
_cell.angle_gamma   90.00
#
_symmetry.space_group_name_H-M   'P 1'
#
loop_
_entity.id
_entity.type
_entity.pdbx_description
1 polymer ?
#
loop_
_entity_poly.entity_id
_entity_poly.type
_entity_poly.pdbx_seq_one_letter_code
_entity_poly.pdbx_strand_id
1 'polypeptide(L)'
;MLVDLEPGYERLHVGDRIEATTAWCRPETLPAEMVSWDVPVQVERVATNLPGEHDWVAHGNEHVSALLSAWKESEGPTAISGCLIYDRYLHLFHHVAPTTRGRILRHACITRDAHRTPTPHGGYSANPSGPPTLTERSDVPPDRTVTWDCVELDTDDE
;
A
#
# COMPACT_ATOMS: atom_id res chain seq x y z
N MET A 1 5.16 -2.91 -0.16
CA MET A 1 3.73 -2.65 -0.45
C MET A 1 2.94 -2.73 0.84
N LEU A 2 2.10 -1.73 1.12
CA LEU A 2 1.13 -1.75 2.21
C LEU A 2 -0.07 -2.63 1.83
N VAL A 3 -0.58 -3.37 2.79
CA VAL A 3 -1.79 -4.18 2.66
C VAL A 3 -2.76 -3.73 3.75
N ASP A 4 -3.99 -3.43 3.36
CA ASP A 4 -5.03 -3.04 4.30
C ASP A 4 -5.29 -4.15 5.34
N LEU A 5 -5.72 -3.77 6.54
CA LEU A 5 -6.01 -4.69 7.65
C LEU A 5 -7.41 -5.30 7.55
N GLU A 6 -8.10 -5.11 6.43
CA GLU A 6 -9.40 -5.68 6.20
C GLU A 6 -9.39 -7.22 6.13
N PRO A 7 -10.48 -7.88 6.53
CA PRO A 7 -10.61 -9.33 6.43
C PRO A 7 -10.42 -9.83 5.00
N GLY A 8 -9.59 -10.87 4.85
CA GLY A 8 -9.27 -11.54 3.58
C GLY A 8 -7.78 -11.54 3.25
N TYR A 9 -6.98 -10.65 3.86
CA TYR A 9 -5.54 -10.54 3.63
C TYR A 9 -4.67 -11.31 4.63
N GLU A 10 -5.28 -11.89 5.67
CA GLU A 10 -4.60 -12.81 6.59
C GLU A 10 -4.01 -14.07 5.90
N ARG A 11 -4.24 -14.23 4.59
CA ARG A 11 -3.81 -15.36 3.76
C ARG A 11 -2.61 -15.07 2.87
N LEU A 12 -2.02 -13.87 2.93
CA LEU A 12 -0.82 -13.55 2.15
C LEU A 12 0.42 -14.15 2.82
N HIS A 13 1.03 -15.15 2.17
CA HIS A 13 2.21 -15.83 2.67
C HIS A 13 3.43 -15.54 1.80
N VAL A 14 4.61 -15.64 2.41
CA VAL A 14 5.88 -15.62 1.67
C VAL A 14 5.88 -16.76 0.66
N GLY A 15 6.21 -16.42 -0.58
CA GLY A 15 6.22 -17.31 -1.72
C GLY A 15 4.98 -17.25 -2.60
N ASP A 16 3.87 -16.68 -2.12
CA ASP A 16 2.64 -16.53 -2.90
C ASP A 16 2.86 -15.55 -4.06
N ARG A 17 2.26 -15.85 -5.22
CA ARG A 17 2.12 -14.88 -6.32
C ARG A 17 0.80 -14.15 -6.17
N ILE A 18 0.83 -12.84 -6.36
CA ILE A 18 -0.35 -11.99 -6.26
C ILE A 18 -0.53 -11.13 -7.50
N GLU A 19 -1.78 -10.76 -7.75
CA GLU A 19 -2.18 -9.66 -8.62
C GLU A 19 -3.07 -8.74 -7.78
N ALA A 20 -2.59 -7.54 -7.52
CA ALA A 20 -3.17 -6.60 -6.59
C ALA A 20 -3.57 -5.33 -7.32
N THR A 21 -4.78 -4.82 -7.10
CA THR A 21 -5.15 -3.47 -7.55
C THR A 21 -4.47 -2.45 -6.64
N THR A 22 -3.62 -1.60 -7.22
CA THR A 22 -2.66 -0.82 -6.44
C THR A 22 -2.80 0.68 -6.60
N ALA A 23 -2.58 1.40 -5.51
CA ALA A 23 -2.43 2.85 -5.48
C ALA A 23 -1.06 3.24 -4.91
N TRP A 24 -0.63 4.47 -5.14
CA TRP A 24 0.58 5.02 -4.55
C TRP A 24 0.26 5.81 -3.27
N CYS A 25 0.89 5.41 -2.17
CA CYS A 25 0.98 6.18 -0.95
C CYS A 25 2.14 7.17 -1.04
N ARG A 26 1.94 8.40 -0.56
CA ARG A 26 3.03 9.35 -0.39
C ARG A 26 3.90 9.00 0.82
N PRO A 27 5.18 9.41 0.84
CA PRO A 27 6.13 8.97 1.85
C PRO A 27 5.97 9.66 3.22
N GLU A 28 5.24 10.76 3.36
CA GLU A 28 5.34 11.63 4.55
C GLU A 28 4.90 10.97 5.86
N THR A 29 4.12 9.89 5.78
CA THR A 29 3.58 9.17 6.94
C THR A 29 4.15 7.76 7.09
N LEU A 30 5.12 7.37 6.26
CA LEU A 30 5.69 6.03 6.22
C LEU A 30 7.06 5.96 6.91
N PRO A 31 7.42 4.82 7.53
CA PRO A 31 8.82 4.53 7.85
C PRO A 31 9.69 4.62 6.59
N ALA A 32 10.92 5.13 6.71
CA ALA A 32 11.80 5.33 5.55
C ALA A 32 12.10 4.02 4.81
N GLU A 33 12.15 2.90 5.54
CA GLU A 33 12.35 1.55 5.03
C GLU A 33 11.23 1.07 4.11
N MET A 34 10.05 1.69 4.20
CA MET A 34 8.90 1.37 3.34
C MET A 34 8.84 2.20 2.06
N VAL A 35 9.67 3.24 1.96
CA VAL A 35 9.62 4.18 0.85
C VAL A 35 10.59 3.76 -0.24
N SER A 36 10.05 3.50 -1.42
CA SER A 36 10.82 3.47 -2.66
C SER A 36 11.05 4.92 -3.10
N TRP A 37 12.32 5.30 -3.27
CA TRP A 37 12.73 6.65 -3.62
C TRP A 37 13.07 6.77 -5.10
N ASP A 38 12.67 7.88 -5.70
CA ASP A 38 12.99 8.28 -7.09
C ASP A 38 12.73 7.17 -8.12
N VAL A 39 11.60 6.47 -7.97
CA VAL A 39 11.21 5.37 -8.86
C VAL A 39 10.83 5.94 -10.22
N PRO A 40 11.52 5.54 -11.31
CA PRO A 40 11.18 5.99 -12.64
C PRO A 40 9.84 5.39 -13.07
N VAL A 41 8.93 6.24 -13.55
CA VAL A 41 7.60 5.84 -13.99
C VAL A 41 7.18 6.61 -15.24
N GLN A 42 6.29 6.02 -16.02
CA GLN A 42 5.50 6.70 -17.04
C GLN A 42 4.13 7.04 -16.45
N VAL A 43 3.78 8.32 -16.37
CA VAL A 43 2.46 8.75 -15.90
C VAL A 43 1.50 8.91 -17.08
N GLU A 44 0.35 8.27 -16.98
CA GLU A 44 -0.77 8.38 -17.90
C GLU A 44 -1.98 8.99 -17.20
N ARG A 45 -2.68 9.87 -17.89
CA ARG A 45 -4.00 10.34 -17.46
C ARG A 45 -5.07 9.48 -18.10
N VAL A 46 -5.89 8.85 -17.28
CA VAL A 46 -6.95 7.93 -17.73
C VAL A 46 -8.32 8.51 -17.38
N ALA A 47 -9.32 8.27 -18.22
CA ALA A 47 -10.69 8.70 -17.92
C ALA A 47 -11.27 7.87 -16.77
N THR A 48 -12.04 8.52 -15.88
CA THR A 48 -12.78 7.80 -14.83
C THR A 48 -14.19 7.41 -15.29
N ASN A 49 -14.96 6.78 -14.40
CA ASN A 49 -16.38 6.50 -14.62
C ASN A 49 -17.27 7.77 -14.58
N LEU A 50 -16.70 8.92 -14.18
CA LEU A 50 -17.43 10.19 -14.08
C LEU A 50 -17.09 11.09 -15.28
N PRO A 51 -18.10 11.63 -15.99
CA PRO A 51 -17.85 12.45 -17.18
C PRO A 51 -16.97 13.67 -16.90
N GLY A 52 -15.88 13.80 -17.66
CA GLY A 52 -14.94 14.92 -17.55
C GLY A 52 -13.92 14.78 -16.42
N GLU A 53 -14.02 13.75 -15.60
CA GLU A 53 -13.03 13.43 -14.58
C GLU A 53 -11.96 12.49 -15.13
N HIS A 54 -10.77 12.64 -14.56
CA HIS A 54 -9.60 11.85 -14.94
C HIS A 54 -8.85 11.42 -13.69
N ASP A 55 -8.25 10.24 -13.79
CA ASP A 55 -7.29 9.69 -12.84
C ASP A 55 -5.89 9.74 -13.43
N TRP A 56 -4.89 9.57 -12.56
CA TRP A 56 -3.50 9.48 -12.95
C TRP A 56 -2.96 8.11 -12.56
N VAL A 57 -2.38 7.41 -13.51
CA VAL A 57 -1.79 6.09 -13.30
C VAL A 57 -0.30 6.19 -13.56
N ALA A 58 0.50 5.71 -12.61
CA ALA A 58 1.93 5.54 -12.77
C ALA A 58 2.23 4.10 -13.19
N HIS A 59 2.92 3.96 -14.32
CA HIS A 59 3.41 2.70 -14.86
C HIS A 59 4.91 2.59 -14.59
N GLY A 60 5.31 1.57 -13.83
CA GLY A 60 6.71 1.25 -13.55
C GLY A 60 7.26 0.28 -14.61
N ASN A 61 7.69 -0.89 -14.17
CA ASN A 61 7.99 -2.01 -15.07
C ASN A 61 6.70 -2.65 -15.62
N GLU A 62 6.82 -3.73 -16.40
CA GLU A 62 5.69 -4.45 -17.00
C GLU A 62 4.68 -5.01 -15.98
N HIS A 63 5.10 -5.16 -14.72
CA HIS A 63 4.32 -5.78 -13.66
C HIS A 63 3.78 -4.80 -12.63
N VAL A 64 4.17 -3.52 -12.68
CA VAL A 64 3.81 -2.51 -11.69
C VAL A 64 3.05 -1.38 -12.37
N SER A 65 1.78 -1.25 -12.01
CA SER A 65 0.99 -0.06 -12.31
C SER A 65 0.18 0.33 -11.08
N ALA A 66 0.09 1.62 -10.78
CA ALA A 66 -0.66 2.07 -9.62
C ALA A 66 -1.26 3.46 -9.78
N LEU A 67 -2.41 3.65 -9.14
CA LEU A 67 -3.16 4.92 -9.15
C LEU A 67 -2.45 5.96 -8.28
N LEU A 68 -2.29 7.18 -8.78
CA LEU A 68 -1.83 8.33 -8.01
C LEU A 68 -3.04 8.99 -7.30
N SER A 69 -3.61 8.30 -6.31
CA SER A 69 -4.86 8.73 -5.65
C SER A 69 -4.72 10.03 -4.86
N ALA A 70 -3.54 10.28 -4.27
CA ALA A 70 -3.34 11.41 -3.37
C ALA A 70 -2.88 12.69 -4.10
N TRP A 71 -2.55 12.65 -5.40
CA TRP A 71 -2.12 13.84 -6.13
C TRP A 71 -2.12 13.71 -7.65
N LYS A 72 -2.17 14.86 -8.30
CA LYS A 72 -2.03 14.99 -9.75
C LYS A 72 -0.56 15.07 -10.11
N GLU A 73 -0.18 14.38 -11.17
CA GLU A 73 1.13 14.57 -11.81
C GLU A 73 1.03 14.95 -13.27
N SER A 74 2.13 15.46 -13.82
CA SER A 74 2.27 15.72 -15.25
C SER A 74 2.29 14.39 -16.02
N GLU A 75 1.57 14.34 -17.15
CA GLU A 75 1.65 13.21 -18.07
C GLU A 75 3.07 13.08 -18.63
N GLY A 76 3.55 11.85 -18.79
CA GLY A 76 4.89 11.58 -19.32
C GLY A 76 5.84 10.90 -18.34
N PRO A 77 7.12 10.77 -18.73
CA PRO A 77 8.14 10.16 -17.88
C PRO A 77 8.50 11.09 -16.72
N THR A 78 8.54 10.54 -15.50
CA THR A 78 8.92 11.25 -14.28
C THR A 78 9.50 10.27 -13.25
N ALA A 79 9.90 10.76 -12.08
CA ALA A 79 10.29 9.95 -10.93
C ALA A 79 9.37 10.26 -9.75
N ILE A 80 8.86 9.22 -9.09
CA ILE A 80 8.00 9.35 -7.91
C ILE A 80 8.59 8.61 -6.71
N SER A 81 8.31 9.11 -5.51
CA SER A 81 8.69 8.47 -4.25
C SER A 81 7.45 8.12 -3.44
N GLY A 82 7.47 6.97 -2.76
CA GLY A 82 6.33 6.52 -1.98
C GLY A 82 6.34 5.02 -1.71
N CYS A 83 5.16 4.45 -1.47
CA CYS A 83 4.97 3.01 -1.37
C CYS A 83 3.69 2.59 -2.08
N LEU A 84 3.69 1.43 -2.72
CA LEU A 84 2.45 0.84 -3.23
C LEU A 84 1.53 0.46 -2.06
N ILE A 85 0.23 0.67 -2.24
CA ILE A 85 -0.85 0.17 -1.38
C ILE A 85 -1.68 -0.79 -2.21
N TYR A 86 -1.91 -1.99 -1.68
CA TYR A 86 -2.94 -2.88 -2.18
C TYR A 86 -4.31 -2.45 -1.63
N ASP A 87 -5.18 -1.97 -2.52
CA ASP A 87 -6.57 -1.61 -2.22
C ASP A 87 -7.51 -2.51 -3.04
N ARG A 88 -8.22 -3.42 -2.36
CA ARG A 88 -9.19 -4.33 -3.00
C ARG A 88 -10.39 -3.64 -3.61
N TYR A 89 -10.75 -2.44 -3.18
CA TYR A 89 -11.95 -1.75 -3.66
C TYR A 89 -11.64 -0.70 -4.71
N LEU A 90 -10.38 -0.51 -5.07
CA LEU A 90 -9.98 0.42 -6.12
C LEU A 90 -10.79 0.18 -7.41
N HIS A 91 -11.02 -1.08 -7.78
CA HIS A 91 -11.82 -1.44 -8.95
C HIS A 91 -13.30 -1.03 -8.89
N LEU A 92 -13.85 -0.74 -7.70
CA LEU A 92 -15.23 -0.25 -7.57
C LEU A 92 -15.36 1.22 -7.96
N PHE A 93 -14.27 1.98 -7.90
CA PHE A 93 -14.27 3.42 -8.10
C PHE A 93 -13.65 3.84 -9.44
N HIS A 94 -12.83 2.97 -10.05
CA HIS A 94 -12.03 3.29 -11.23
C HIS A 94 -12.34 2.37 -12.42
N HIS A 95 -12.49 2.95 -13.61
CA HIS A 95 -12.80 2.20 -14.84
C HIS A 95 -11.69 1.20 -15.21
N VAL A 96 -10.44 1.61 -15.00
CA VAL A 96 -9.24 0.77 -15.11
C VAL A 96 -8.56 0.83 -13.77
N ALA A 97 -8.64 -0.26 -13.00
CA ALA A 97 -7.89 -0.39 -11.77
C ALA A 97 -6.46 -0.84 -12.14
N PRO A 98 -5.45 0.00 -11.93
CA PRO A 98 -4.08 -0.39 -12.21
C PRO A 98 -3.68 -1.53 -11.27
N THR A 99 -2.92 -2.48 -11.80
CA THR A 99 -2.53 -3.70 -11.10
C THR A 99 -1.02 -3.81 -10.93
N THR A 100 -0.61 -4.36 -9.80
CA THR A 100 0.74 -4.82 -9.54
C THR A 100 0.75 -6.33 -9.39
N ARG A 101 1.69 -6.99 -10.06
CA ARG A 101 1.95 -8.42 -9.95
C ARG A 101 3.32 -8.65 -9.34
N GLY A 102 3.43 -9.72 -8.56
CA GLY A 102 4.71 -10.11 -7.99
C GLY A 102 4.60 -11.29 -7.05
N ARG A 103 5.76 -11.76 -6.61
CA ARG A 103 5.88 -12.80 -5.59
C ARG A 103 6.21 -12.19 -4.24
N ILE A 104 5.53 -12.62 -3.18
CA ILE A 104 5.81 -12.13 -1.83
C ILE A 104 7.13 -12.70 -1.33
N LEU A 105 8.09 -11.84 -1.02
CA LEU A 105 9.39 -12.21 -0.47
C LEU A 105 9.43 -12.15 1.05
N ARG A 106 8.73 -11.18 1.64
CA ARG A 106 8.75 -10.91 3.07
C ARG A 106 7.41 -10.36 3.54
N HIS A 107 7.12 -10.60 4.81
CA HIS A 107 5.95 -10.09 5.50
C HIS A 107 6.36 -9.34 6.76
N ALA A 108 5.96 -8.08 6.86
CA ALA A 108 6.17 -7.21 8.01
C ALA A 108 4.87 -6.45 8.34
N CYS A 109 4.91 -5.63 9.38
CA CYS A 109 3.83 -4.76 9.80
C CYS A 109 4.39 -3.37 10.12
N ILE A 110 3.61 -2.32 9.88
CA ILE A 110 3.89 -1.02 10.50
C ILE A 110 3.24 -1.02 11.89
N THR A 111 4.06 -0.78 12.92
CA THR A 111 3.61 -0.67 14.30
C THR A 111 3.80 0.73 14.85
N ARG A 112 2.95 1.09 15.81
CA ARG A 112 3.01 2.34 16.58
C ARG A 112 2.69 2.08 18.04
N ASP A 113 3.16 2.96 18.91
CA ASP A 113 2.71 2.97 20.30
C ASP A 113 1.22 3.29 20.31
N ALA A 114 0.46 2.76 21.28
CA ALA A 114 -0.97 3.06 21.34
C ALA A 114 -1.51 3.04 22.75
N HIS A 115 -2.34 4.05 23.06
CA HIS A 115 -3.19 3.99 24.24
C HIS A 115 -4.39 3.10 23.94
N ARG A 116 -4.58 2.03 24.73
CA ARG A 116 -5.69 1.09 24.60
C ARG A 116 -6.78 1.42 25.62
N THR A 117 -7.96 1.75 25.12
CA THR A 117 -9.15 1.99 25.94
C THR A 117 -10.10 0.80 25.79
N PRO A 118 -10.38 0.04 26.87
CA PRO A 118 -11.32 -1.08 26.82
C PRO A 118 -12.70 -0.63 26.33
N THR A 119 -13.35 -1.45 25.52
CA THR A 119 -14.71 -1.18 25.04
C THR A 119 -15.76 -1.96 25.84
N PRO A 120 -17.00 -1.47 25.99
CA PRO A 120 -18.04 -2.14 26.77
C PRO A 120 -18.44 -3.54 26.29
N HIS A 121 -18.16 -3.89 25.02
CA HIS A 121 -18.55 -5.15 24.40
C HIS A 121 -17.39 -6.16 24.28
N GLY A 122 -16.27 -5.89 24.96
CA GLY A 122 -15.04 -6.69 24.82
C GLY A 122 -14.12 -6.16 23.72
N GLY A 123 -12.81 -6.29 23.94
CA GLY A 123 -11.78 -5.70 23.09
C GLY A 123 -11.32 -4.31 23.58
N TYR A 124 -10.62 -3.59 22.71
CA TYR A 124 -10.12 -2.25 22.98
C TYR A 124 -10.17 -1.37 21.73
N SER A 125 -10.38 -0.07 21.93
CA SER A 125 -10.02 0.95 20.95
C SER A 125 -8.55 1.31 21.16
N ALA A 126 -7.77 1.38 20.08
CA ALA A 126 -6.37 1.80 20.11
C ALA A 126 -6.24 3.15 19.39
N ASN A 127 -5.61 4.11 20.06
CA ASN A 127 -5.24 5.40 19.46
C ASN A 127 -3.72 5.39 19.23
N PRO A 128 -3.26 5.18 17.97
CA PRO A 128 -1.83 5.15 17.66
C PRO A 128 -1.18 6.52 17.92
N SER A 129 0.02 6.51 18.48
CA SER A 129 0.84 7.69 18.76
C SER A 129 2.30 7.41 18.40
N GLY A 130 3.12 8.48 18.37
CA GLY A 130 4.53 8.38 18.03
C GLY A 130 4.82 8.04 16.56
N PRO A 131 6.10 7.96 16.17
CA PRO A 131 6.48 7.63 14.80
C PRO A 131 6.17 6.16 14.45
N PRO A 132 5.80 5.85 13.20
CA PRO A 132 5.64 4.48 12.74
C PRO A 132 7.00 3.76 12.67
N THR A 133 6.99 2.45 12.88
CA THR A 133 8.18 1.61 12.75
C THR A 133 7.82 0.35 11.98
N LEU A 134 8.73 -0.10 11.11
CA LEU A 134 8.62 -1.39 10.46
C LEU A 134 9.02 -2.49 11.44
N THR A 135 8.15 -3.47 11.63
CA THR A 135 8.37 -4.61 12.55
C THR A 135 8.09 -5.91 11.81
N GLU A 136 8.92 -6.92 12.01
CA GLU A 136 8.60 -8.27 11.51
C GLU A 136 7.30 -8.76 12.15
N ARG A 137 6.44 -9.42 11.35
CA ARG A 137 5.09 -9.81 11.81
C ARG A 137 5.12 -10.76 13.01
N SER A 138 6.14 -11.61 13.14
CA SER A 138 6.31 -12.50 14.29
C SER A 138 6.71 -11.78 15.58
N ASP A 139 7.14 -10.53 15.49
CA ASP A 139 7.87 -9.82 16.54
C ASP A 139 7.12 -8.57 17.03
N VAL A 140 5.81 -8.47 16.75
CA VAL A 140 4.99 -7.33 17.17
C VAL A 140 4.92 -7.27 18.71
N PRO A 141 5.46 -6.21 19.34
CA PRO A 141 5.45 -6.12 20.81
C PRO A 141 4.02 -5.97 21.34
N PRO A 142 3.73 -6.51 22.54
CA PRO A 142 2.37 -6.54 23.09
C PRO A 142 1.79 -5.16 23.40
N ASP A 143 2.63 -4.15 23.58
CA ASP A 143 2.30 -2.75 23.88
C ASP A 143 2.14 -1.87 22.63
N ARG A 144 2.47 -2.39 21.44
CA ARG A 144 2.28 -1.69 20.18
C ARG A 144 0.99 -2.12 19.48
N THR A 145 0.52 -1.29 18.56
CA THR A 145 -0.59 -1.65 17.67
C THR A 145 -0.08 -1.69 16.25
N VAL A 146 -0.56 -2.66 15.48
CA VAL A 146 -0.38 -2.69 14.02
C VAL A 146 -1.29 -1.64 13.42
N THR A 147 -0.77 -0.86 12.47
CA THR A 147 -1.53 0.11 11.68
C THR A 147 -1.61 -0.26 10.21
N TRP A 148 -0.69 -1.08 9.71
CA TRP A 148 -0.70 -1.64 8.35
C TRP A 148 -0.01 -2.99 8.35
N ASP A 149 -0.50 -3.91 7.52
CA ASP A 149 0.28 -5.06 7.08
C ASP A 149 1.14 -4.66 5.88
N CYS A 150 2.27 -5.33 5.68
CA CYS A 150 3.25 -4.96 4.68
C CYS A 150 3.86 -6.20 4.03
N VAL A 151 3.97 -6.19 2.70
CA VAL A 151 4.69 -7.22 1.96
C VAL A 151 5.77 -6.63 1.09
N GLU A 152 6.91 -7.31 1.04
CA GLU A 152 7.94 -7.07 0.02
C GLU A 152 7.61 -7.92 -1.20
N LEU A 153 7.61 -7.31 -2.38
CA LEU A 153 7.29 -7.99 -3.63
C LEU A 153 8.52 -8.06 -4.51
N ASP A 154 8.76 -9.26 -5.04
CA ASP A 154 9.55 -9.43 -6.24
C ASP A 154 8.64 -9.21 -7.45
N THR A 155 8.92 -8.16 -8.21
CA THR A 155 8.18 -7.85 -9.43
C THR A 155 8.94 -8.22 -10.69
N ASP A 156 10.14 -8.79 -10.57
CA ASP A 156 11.05 -9.07 -11.70
C ASP A 156 11.27 -10.59 -11.92
N ASP A 157 10.91 -11.45 -10.95
CA ASP A 157 11.09 -12.91 -11.02
C ASP A 157 9.83 -13.64 -11.53
N GLU A 158 9.92 -14.22 -12.74
CA GLU A 158 8.97 -15.22 -13.26
C GLU A 158 9.33 -16.65 -12.83
#